data_AF-A0A349H6X1-F1
#
_entry.id   AF-A0A349H6X1-F1
#
_cell.length_a   1.000
_cell.length_b   1.000
_cell.length_c   1.000
_cell.angle_alpha   90.00
_cell.angle_beta   90.00
_cell.angle_gamma   90.00
#
_symmetry.space_group_name_H-M   'P 1'
#
loop_
_entity.id
_entity.type
_entity.pdbx_description
1 polymer ?
#
loop_
_entity_poly.entity_id
_entity_poly.type
_entity_poly.pdbx_seq_one_letter_code
_entity_poly.pdbx_strand_id
1 'polypeptide(L)'
;MEQAKKLKLIPFSKLKAELLKRPGCKEAYDSLEVEFKIRGALIKDRIKGLSQKQLAKKLNVTQAALKRFEIDGEDPAFSFIQKVTAGLGLRLTVK
;
A
#
# COMPACT_ATOMS: atom_id res chain seq x y z
N MET A 1 -29.56 23.88 27.49
CA MET A 1 -28.10 23.65 27.39
C MET A 1 -27.91 22.20 26.98
N GLU A 2 -27.49 21.99 25.74
CA GLU A 2 -27.40 20.72 25.02
C GLU A 2 -26.83 19.54 25.82
N GLN A 3 -27.54 18.41 25.78
CA GLN A 3 -26.93 17.12 26.06
C GLN A 3 -25.99 16.78 24.88
N ALA A 4 -24.71 17.07 25.02
CA ALA A 4 -23.69 16.57 24.10
C ALA A 4 -23.73 15.03 24.11
N LYS A 5 -24.26 14.44 23.02
CA LYS A 5 -24.30 13.00 22.79
C LYS A 5 -22.87 12.45 22.94
N LYS A 6 -22.59 11.67 24.00
CA LYS A 6 -21.29 11.00 24.18
C LYS A 6 -20.96 10.19 22.93
N LEU A 7 -19.89 10.54 22.21
CA LEU A 7 -19.42 9.74 21.08
C LEU A 7 -19.00 8.35 21.60
N LYS A 8 -19.62 7.29 21.05
CA LYS A 8 -19.14 5.92 21.22
C LYS A 8 -17.99 5.67 20.24
N LEU A 9 -16.76 5.82 20.72
CA LEU A 9 -15.58 5.44 19.98
C LEU A 9 -15.37 3.92 20.09
N ILE A 10 -14.99 3.29 18.98
CA ILE A 10 -14.62 1.88 18.94
C ILE A 10 -13.15 1.76 18.49
N PRO A 11 -12.38 0.81 19.05
CA PRO A 11 -11.03 0.56 18.56
C PRO A 11 -11.04 0.09 17.10
N PHE A 12 -10.08 0.55 16.30
CA PHE A 12 -9.94 0.12 14.89
C PHE A 12 -9.81 -1.40 14.76
N SER A 13 -9.09 -2.06 15.68
CA SER A 13 -8.95 -3.52 15.70
C SER A 13 -10.30 -4.24 15.79
N LYS A 14 -11.22 -3.73 16.64
CA LYS A 14 -12.57 -4.26 16.78
C LYS A 14 -13.39 -4.03 15.51
N LEU A 15 -13.33 -2.82 14.96
CA LEU A 15 -14.03 -2.50 13.70
C LEU A 15 -13.53 -3.37 12.54
N LYS A 16 -12.21 -3.51 12.37
CA LYS A 16 -11.60 -4.34 11.33
C LYS A 16 -12.03 -5.80 11.48
N ALA A 17 -12.03 -6.34 12.69
CA ALA A 17 -12.47 -7.72 12.93
C ALA A 17 -13.94 -7.93 12.52
N GLU A 18 -14.83 -6.99 12.83
CA GLU A 18 -16.24 -7.07 12.39
C GLU A 18 -16.39 -6.94 10.87
N LEU A 19 -15.63 -6.04 10.23
CA LEU A 19 -15.68 -5.86 8.78
C LEU A 19 -15.18 -7.09 8.01
N LEU A 20 -14.13 -7.75 8.50
CA LEU A 20 -13.57 -8.95 7.87
C LEU A 20 -14.48 -10.17 7.94
N LYS A 21 -15.47 -10.19 8.84
CA LYS A 21 -16.50 -11.25 8.89
C LYS A 21 -17.53 -11.14 7.77
N ARG A 22 -17.64 -9.98 7.12
CA ARG A 22 -18.61 -9.78 6.04
C ARG A 22 -18.22 -10.67 4.84
N PRO A 23 -19.18 -11.34 4.18
CA PRO A 23 -18.90 -12.14 3.00
C PRO A 23 -18.13 -11.35 1.94
N GLY A 24 -17.06 -11.95 1.38
CA GLY A 24 -16.20 -11.33 0.36
C GLY A 24 -15.21 -10.27 0.87
N CYS A 25 -15.40 -9.68 2.05
CA CYS A 25 -14.51 -8.63 2.53
C CYS A 25 -13.11 -9.13 2.84
N LYS A 26 -12.97 -10.30 3.47
CA LYS A 26 -11.65 -10.87 3.78
C LYS A 26 -10.85 -11.16 2.52
N GLU A 27 -11.49 -11.74 1.51
CA GLU A 27 -10.84 -12.08 0.24
C GLU A 27 -10.36 -10.83 -0.50
N ALA A 28 -11.22 -9.82 -0.63
CA ALA A 28 -10.84 -8.53 -1.22
C ALA A 28 -9.78 -7.79 -0.39
N TYR A 29 -9.76 -7.96 0.93
CA TYR A 29 -8.73 -7.39 1.79
C TYR A 29 -7.38 -8.08 1.60
N ASP A 30 -7.39 -9.41 1.55
CA ASP A 30 -6.19 -10.24 1.37
C ASP A 30 -5.62 -10.08 -0.05
N SER A 31 -6.46 -9.85 -1.08
CA SER A 31 -5.98 -9.61 -2.45
C SER A 31 -5.14 -8.33 -2.59
N LEU A 32 -5.35 -7.35 -1.72
CA LEU A 32 -4.58 -6.10 -1.69
C LEU A 32 -3.21 -6.26 -1.01
N GLU A 33 -2.93 -7.40 -0.35
CA GLU A 33 -1.74 -7.58 0.47
C GLU A 33 -0.44 -7.34 -0.29
N VAL A 34 -0.35 -7.82 -1.54
CA VAL A 34 0.85 -7.67 -2.38
C VAL A 34 1.13 -6.19 -2.66
N GLU A 35 0.11 -5.43 -3.04
CA GLU A 35 0.23 -4.01 -3.32
C GLU A 35 0.67 -3.22 -2.09
N PHE A 36 0.03 -3.50 -0.93
CA PHE A 36 0.40 -2.85 0.33
C PHE A 36 1.82 -3.18 0.79
N LYS A 37 2.32 -4.41 0.54
CA LYS A 37 3.71 -4.77 0.83
C LYS A 37 4.69 -3.94 0.01
N ILE A 38 4.42 -3.76 -1.28
CA ILE A 38 5.27 -2.95 -2.17
C ILE A 38 5.23 -1.49 -1.75
N ARG A 39 4.03 -0.91 -1.55
CA ARG A 39 3.87 0.48 -1.08
C ARG A 39 4.57 0.72 0.26
N GLY A 40 4.43 -0.21 1.21
CA GLY A 40 5.10 -0.14 2.50
C GLY A 40 6.62 -0.13 2.38
N ALA A 41 7.20 -0.92 1.47
CA ALA A 41 8.63 -0.92 1.21
C ALA A 41 9.12 0.39 0.55
N LEU A 42 8.35 0.98 -0.37
CA LEU A 42 8.64 2.30 -0.94
C LEU A 42 8.64 3.39 0.16
N ILE A 43 7.62 3.41 1.02
CA ILE A 43 7.51 4.36 2.13
C ILE A 43 8.72 4.25 3.06
N LYS A 44 9.14 3.03 3.41
CA LYS A 44 10.35 2.80 4.23
C LYS A 44 11.60 3.42 3.63
N ASP A 45 11.76 3.34 2.32
CA ASP A 45 12.90 3.97 1.65
C ASP A 45 12.78 5.50 1.59
N ARG A 46 11.57 6.04 1.38
CA ARG A 46 11.34 7.49 1.43
C ARG A 46 11.58 8.10 2.80
N ILE A 47 11.24 7.39 3.88
CA ILE A 47 11.51 7.82 5.26
C ILE A 47 13.02 7.93 5.53
N LYS A 48 13.87 7.17 4.81
CA LYS A 48 15.34 7.30 4.89
C LYS A 48 15.90 8.52 4.14
N GLY A 49 15.04 9.42 3.66
CA GLY A 49 15.44 10.66 2.98
C GLY A 49 15.54 10.57 1.46
N LEU A 50 15.14 9.45 0.85
CA LEU A 50 15.08 9.35 -0.62
C LEU A 50 13.90 10.17 -1.16
N SER A 51 14.20 11.16 -1.99
CA SER A 51 13.18 11.83 -2.81
C SER A 51 12.56 10.85 -3.82
N GLN A 52 11.37 11.17 -4.32
CA GLN A 52 10.70 10.37 -5.35
C GLN A 52 11.57 10.18 -6.60
N LYS A 53 12.32 11.23 -7.02
CA LYS A 53 13.24 11.17 -8.16
C LYS A 53 14.44 10.24 -7.89
N GLN A 54 15.00 10.28 -6.69
CA GLN A 54 16.11 9.39 -6.31
C GLN A 54 15.65 7.94 -6.20
N LEU A 55 14.47 7.70 -5.63
CA LEU A 55 13.89 6.36 -5.55
C LEU A 55 13.60 5.78 -6.93
N ALA A 56 13.02 6.58 -7.84
CA ALA A 56 12.78 6.16 -9.22
C ALA A 56 14.08 5.73 -9.93
N LYS A 57 15.17 6.52 -9.76
CA LYS A 57 16.50 6.16 -10.27
C LYS A 57 17.02 4.85 -9.67
N LYS A 58 16.91 4.68 -8.36
CA LYS A 58 17.33 3.44 -7.65
C LYS A 58 16.59 2.21 -8.17
N LEU A 59 15.30 2.34 -8.45
CA LEU A 59 14.44 1.25 -8.91
C LEU A 59 14.46 1.04 -10.43
N ASN A 60 15.24 1.85 -11.17
CA ASN A 60 15.29 1.83 -12.63
C ASN A 60 13.90 1.99 -13.31
N VAL A 61 13.09 2.91 -12.78
CA VAL A 61 11.78 3.30 -13.30
C VAL A 61 11.70 4.82 -13.49
N THR A 62 10.72 5.29 -14.25
CA THR A 62 10.51 6.75 -14.40
C THR A 62 9.85 7.32 -13.15
N GLN A 63 10.14 8.59 -12.84
CA GLN A 63 9.46 9.29 -11.74
C GLN A 63 7.94 9.35 -11.95
N ALA A 64 7.48 9.51 -13.20
CA ALA A 64 6.06 9.50 -13.53
C ALA A 64 5.41 8.14 -13.26
N ALA A 65 6.06 7.03 -13.64
CA ALA A 65 5.55 5.69 -13.34
C ALA A 65 5.49 5.41 -11.83
N LEU A 66 6.53 5.84 -11.09
CA LEU A 66 6.53 5.74 -9.62
C LEU A 66 5.42 6.59 -8.99
N LYS A 67 5.18 7.81 -9.49
CA LYS A 67 4.09 8.67 -9.02
C LYS A 67 2.71 8.02 -9.24
N ARG A 68 2.47 7.44 -10.43
CA ARG A 68 1.20 6.77 -10.74
C ARG A 68 0.95 5.61 -9.79
N PHE A 69 1.98 4.82 -9.52
CA PHE A 69 1.88 3.75 -8.52
C PHE A 69 1.62 4.30 -7.11
N GLU A 70 2.31 5.35 -6.68
CA GLU A 70 2.15 5.92 -5.32
C GLU A 70 0.80 6.62 -5.09
N ILE A 71 0.25 7.30 -6.10
CA ILE A 71 -0.89 8.23 -5.92
C ILE A 71 -2.13 7.79 -6.69
N ASP A 72 -1.97 7.40 -7.95
CA ASP A 72 -3.07 7.40 -8.91
C ASP A 72 -3.88 6.09 -8.90
N GLY A 73 -3.44 5.09 -8.11
CA GLY A 73 -4.17 3.83 -7.93
C GLY A 73 -4.31 2.99 -9.21
N GLU A 74 -3.55 3.33 -10.25
CA GLU A 74 -3.54 2.59 -11.52
C GLU A 74 -2.82 1.26 -11.37
N ASP A 75 -3.36 0.22 -12.04
CA ASP A 75 -2.73 -1.09 -12.12
C ASP A 75 -1.39 -0.98 -12.85
N PRO A 76 -0.26 -1.21 -12.16
CA PRO A 76 1.04 -1.13 -12.80
C PRO A 76 1.25 -2.32 -13.73
N ALA A 77 1.93 -2.08 -14.86
CA ALA A 77 2.40 -3.17 -15.71
C ALA A 77 3.29 -4.14 -14.91
N PHE A 78 3.20 -5.43 -15.22
CA PHE A 78 3.99 -6.47 -14.54
C PHE A 78 5.50 -6.16 -14.54
N SER A 79 6.02 -5.60 -15.64
CA SER A 79 7.43 -5.17 -15.77
C SER A 79 7.82 -4.09 -14.76
N PHE A 80 6.90 -3.21 -14.36
CA PHE A 80 7.13 -2.23 -13.30
C PHE A 80 7.23 -2.93 -11.94
N ILE A 81 6.30 -3.84 -11.65
CA ILE A 81 6.30 -4.60 -10.39
C ILE A 81 7.60 -5.39 -10.23
N GLN A 82 8.07 -6.05 -11.30
CA GLN A 82 9.35 -6.78 -11.30
C GLN A 82 10.55 -5.86 -10.99
N LYS A 83 10.64 -4.68 -11.63
CA LYS A 83 11.72 -3.72 -11.38
C LYS A 83 11.70 -3.18 -9.96
N VAL A 84 10.53 -2.79 -9.48
CA VAL A 84 10.36 -2.23 -8.13
C VAL A 84 10.67 -3.29 -7.07
N THR A 85 10.15 -4.51 -7.20
CA THR A 85 10.42 -5.59 -6.25
C THR A 85 11.91 -5.95 -6.23
N ALA A 86 12.56 -6.08 -7.40
CA ALA A 86 14.00 -6.31 -7.48
C ALA A 86 14.81 -5.18 -6.80
N GLY A 87 14.47 -3.91 -7.08
CA GLY A 87 15.17 -2.76 -6.50
C GLY A 87 14.92 -2.54 -4.99
N LEU A 88 13.86 -3.15 -4.45
CA LEU A 88 13.52 -3.17 -3.03
C LEU A 88 14.00 -4.43 -2.30
N GLY A 89 14.63 -5.39 -3.00
CA GLY A 89 15.04 -6.67 -2.42
C GLY A 89 13.85 -7.58 -2.04
N LEU A 90 12.70 -7.39 -2.68
CA LEU A 90 11.51 -8.21 -2.50
C LEU A 90 11.48 -9.35 -3.54
N ARG A 91 10.93 -10.51 -3.14
CA ARG A 91 10.70 -11.64 -4.06
C ARG A 91 9.20 -11.76 -4.35
N LEU A 92 8.83 -11.70 -5.62
CA LEU A 92 7.49 -12.07 -6.09
C LEU A 92 7.36 -13.59 -6.10
N THR A 93 6.27 -14.08 -5.54
CA THR A 93 5.88 -15.50 -5.59
C THR A 93 4.49 -15.58 -6.18
N VAL A 94 4.35 -16.37 -7.25
CA VAL A 94 3.04 -16.77 -7.79
C VAL A 94 2.65 -18.07 -7.07
N LYS A 95 1.43 -18.13 -6.55
CA LYS A 95 0.87 -19.31 -5.90
C LYS A 95 -0.12 -20.01 -6.83
#